data_AF-A0A2T4VA85-F1
#
_entry.id   AF-A0A2T4VA85-F1
#
_cell.length_a   1.000
_cell.length_b   1.000
_cell.length_c   1.000
_cell.angle_alpha   90.00
_cell.angle_beta   90.00
_cell.angle_gamma   90.00
#
_symmetry.space_group_name_H-M   'P 1'
#
loop_
_entity.id
_entity.type
_entity.pdbx_description
1 polymer ?
#
loop_
_entity_poly.entity_id
_entity_poly.type
_entity_poly.pdbx_seq_one_letter_code
_entity_poly.pdbx_strand_id
1 'polypeptide(L)'
;MKRLLVLVAAAGALAGCGPLKSTSHLLDAEVQIQAARTAGAEKLAPYEWTAANLYIHKAREEVSYSDYQAGVDFAEKASRYANEAREKAIAVANANATGGDDSSSSPNP
;
A
#
# COMPACT_ATOMS: atom_id res chain seq x y z
N MET A 1 5.34 33.13 -34.28
CA MET A 1 5.42 33.21 -32.79
C MET A 1 4.25 32.54 -32.08
N LYS A 2 2.97 32.90 -32.35
CA LYS A 2 1.79 32.24 -31.73
C LYS A 2 1.72 30.72 -31.94
N ARG A 3 2.14 30.21 -33.11
CA ARG A 3 2.21 28.77 -33.40
C ARG A 3 3.29 28.03 -32.59
N LEU A 4 4.42 28.70 -32.27
CA LEU A 4 5.45 28.14 -31.41
C LEU A 4 4.98 28.04 -29.96
N LEU A 5 4.23 29.04 -29.47
CA LEU A 5 3.63 29.04 -28.13
C LEU A 5 2.64 27.87 -27.96
N VAL A 6 1.83 27.58 -28.97
CA VAL A 6 0.88 26.45 -28.93
C VAL A 6 1.62 25.10 -28.94
N LEU A 7 2.70 24.96 -29.70
CA LEU A 7 3.51 23.73 -29.73
C LEU A 7 4.27 23.49 -28.42
N VAL A 8 4.81 24.55 -27.80
CA VAL A 8 5.47 24.46 -26.48
C VAL A 8 4.46 24.14 -25.38
N ALA A 9 3.26 24.73 -25.41
CA ALA A 9 2.19 24.42 -24.47
C ALA A 9 1.69 22.98 -24.61
N ALA A 10 1.56 22.46 -25.84
CA ALA A 10 1.17 21.09 -26.10
C ALA A 10 2.24 20.07 -25.67
N ALA A 11 3.54 20.39 -25.85
CA ALA A 11 4.64 19.55 -25.41
C ALA A 11 4.74 19.47 -23.87
N GLY A 12 4.42 20.57 -23.16
CA GLY A 12 4.39 20.59 -21.69
C GLY A 12 3.29 19.69 -21.09
N ALA A 13 2.16 19.54 -21.78
CA ALA A 13 1.05 18.70 -21.30
C ALA A 13 1.38 17.20 -21.32
N LEU A 14 2.26 16.75 -22.22
CA LEU A 14 2.65 15.34 -22.35
C LEU A 14 3.72 14.91 -21.33
N ALA A 15 4.48 15.87 -20.77
CA ALA A 15 5.47 15.59 -19.72
C ALA A 15 4.82 15.24 -18.36
N GLY A 16 3.52 15.46 -18.19
CA GLY A 16 2.79 15.22 -16.93
C GLY A 16 2.24 13.81 -16.73
N CYS A 17 2.24 12.93 -17.75
CA CYS A 17 1.52 11.66 -17.67
C CYS A 17 2.20 10.58 -16.80
N GLY A 18 3.53 10.63 -16.63
CA GLY A 18 4.28 9.71 -15.76
C GLY A 18 4.18 10.07 -14.27
N PRO A 19 4.57 11.32 -13.88
CA PRO A 19 4.60 11.74 -12.48
C PRO A 19 3.23 11.70 -11.80
N LEU A 20 2.16 12.01 -12.54
CA LEU A 20 0.80 11.99 -11.98
C LEU A 20 0.35 10.57 -11.64
N LYS A 21 0.59 9.62 -12.56
CA LYS A 21 0.24 8.21 -12.35
C LYS A 21 1.00 7.67 -11.15
N SER A 22 2.32 7.82 -11.10
CA SER A 22 3.12 7.30 -9.98
C SER A 22 2.68 7.88 -8.63
N THR A 23 2.35 9.17 -8.58
CA THR A 23 1.85 9.82 -7.36
C THR A 23 0.52 9.20 -6.91
N SER A 24 -0.40 8.91 -7.83
CA SER A 24 -1.69 8.29 -7.47
C SER A 24 -1.54 6.88 -6.88
N HIS A 25 -0.64 6.06 -7.42
CA HIS A 25 -0.36 4.72 -6.90
C HIS A 25 0.35 4.77 -5.53
N LEU A 26 1.26 5.72 -5.33
CA LEU A 26 1.88 5.94 -4.02
C LEU A 26 0.83 6.26 -2.95
N LEU A 27 -0.09 7.18 -3.24
CA LEU A 27 -1.15 7.56 -2.33
C LEU A 27 -2.09 6.40 -2.02
N ASP A 28 -2.51 5.62 -3.02
CA ASP A 28 -3.35 4.43 -2.81
C ASP A 28 -2.67 3.38 -1.92
N ALA A 29 -1.41 3.06 -2.19
CA ALA A 29 -0.63 2.13 -1.37
C ALA A 29 -0.50 2.61 0.07
N GLU A 30 -0.27 3.91 0.30
CA GLU A 30 -0.21 4.49 1.64
C GLU A 30 -1.54 4.39 2.40
N VAL A 31 -2.66 4.65 1.73
CA VAL A 31 -4.00 4.47 2.32
C VAL A 31 -4.20 3.02 2.77
N GLN A 32 -3.80 2.06 1.94
CA GLN A 32 -3.94 0.65 2.27
C GLN A 32 -3.00 0.22 3.41
N ILE A 33 -1.77 0.75 3.45
CA ILE A 33 -0.86 0.52 4.59
C ILE A 33 -1.48 1.08 5.87
N GLN A 34 -2.09 2.27 5.85
CA GLN A 34 -2.79 2.76 7.05
C GLN A 34 -3.96 1.87 7.44
N ALA A 35 -4.73 1.35 6.48
CA ALA A 35 -5.80 0.39 6.76
C ALA A 35 -5.28 -0.93 7.36
N ALA A 36 -4.10 -1.40 6.95
CA ALA A 36 -3.45 -2.56 7.57
C ALA A 36 -2.97 -2.25 8.99
N ARG A 37 -2.43 -1.04 9.21
CA ARG A 37 -2.01 -0.58 10.54
C ARG A 37 -3.18 -0.54 11.51
N THR A 38 -4.32 0.03 11.10
CA THR A 38 -5.52 0.10 11.95
C THR A 38 -6.08 -1.27 12.29
N ALA A 39 -5.91 -2.26 11.42
CA ALA A 39 -6.24 -3.67 11.70
C ALA A 39 -5.22 -4.37 12.64
N GLY A 40 -4.13 -3.70 13.04
CA GLY A 40 -3.11 -4.30 13.91
C GLY A 40 -2.13 -5.22 13.18
N ALA A 41 -1.98 -5.07 11.87
CA ALA A 41 -1.14 -5.95 11.05
C ALA A 41 0.33 -6.00 11.48
N GLU A 42 0.85 -4.96 12.12
CA GLU A 42 2.22 -4.95 12.66
C GLU A 42 2.50 -6.13 13.60
N LYS A 43 1.49 -6.58 14.36
CA LYS A 43 1.61 -7.72 15.29
C LYS A 43 1.01 -9.00 14.72
N LEU A 44 -0.10 -8.88 14.00
CA LEU A 44 -0.90 -10.03 13.57
C LEU A 44 -0.50 -10.57 12.19
N ALA A 45 0.17 -9.77 11.36
CA ALA A 45 0.64 -10.13 10.02
C ALA A 45 1.99 -9.43 9.70
N PRO A 46 3.05 -9.70 10.50
CA PRO A 46 4.29 -8.91 10.45
C PRO A 46 5.02 -9.03 9.11
N TYR A 47 4.94 -10.19 8.44
CA TYR A 47 5.63 -10.39 7.16
C TYR A 47 5.05 -9.47 6.07
N GLU A 48 3.75 -9.53 5.85
CA GLU A 48 3.06 -8.73 4.84
C GLU A 48 3.12 -7.24 5.19
N TRP A 49 2.97 -6.91 6.48
CA TRP A 49 3.15 -5.56 6.99
C TRP A 49 4.53 -4.99 6.63
N THR A 50 5.61 -5.71 6.97
CA THR A 50 6.98 -5.28 6.68
C THR A 50 7.23 -5.20 5.18
N ALA A 51 6.75 -6.19 4.39
CA ALA A 51 6.87 -6.17 2.94
C ALA A 51 6.21 -4.92 2.33
N ALA A 52 4.98 -4.60 2.74
CA ALA A 52 4.27 -3.42 2.26
C ALA A 52 5.04 -2.12 2.54
N ASN A 53 5.57 -1.97 3.76
CA ASN A 53 6.37 -0.80 4.14
C ASN A 53 7.67 -0.70 3.33
N LEU A 54 8.39 -1.81 3.12
CA LEU A 54 9.62 -1.80 2.33
C LEU A 54 9.35 -1.47 0.86
N TYR A 55 8.27 -1.99 0.28
CA TYR A 55 7.90 -1.70 -1.11
C TYR A 55 7.47 -0.25 -1.32
N ILE A 56 6.74 0.36 -0.38
CA ILE A 56 6.38 1.79 -0.53
C ILE A 56 7.62 2.69 -0.40
N HIS A 57 8.57 2.33 0.48
CA HIS A 57 9.85 3.02 0.54
C HIS A 57 10.60 2.91 -0.79
N LYS A 58 10.67 1.71 -1.37
CA LYS A 58 11.31 1.48 -2.66
C LYS A 58 10.62 2.23 -3.81
N ALA A 59 9.28 2.24 -3.83
CA ALA A 59 8.51 2.98 -4.81
C ALA A 59 8.86 4.48 -4.81
N ARG A 60 8.99 5.08 -3.61
CA ARG A 60 9.39 6.48 -3.45
C ARG A 60 10.81 6.75 -3.93
N GLU A 61 11.74 5.81 -3.73
CA GLU A 61 13.10 5.92 -4.29
C GLU A 61 13.06 6.00 -5.82
N GLU A 62 12.37 5.08 -6.50
CA GLU A 62 12.32 5.04 -7.96
C GLU A 62 11.65 6.29 -8.56
N VAL A 63 10.54 6.75 -7.95
CA VAL A 63 9.91 8.01 -8.36
C VAL A 63 10.85 9.20 -8.20
N SER A 64 11.69 9.20 -7.15
CA SER A 64 12.71 10.25 -6.95
C SER A 64 13.79 10.22 -8.02
N TYR A 65 14.12 9.05 -8.54
CA TYR A 65 15.01 8.86 -9.70
C TYR A 65 14.33 9.12 -11.06
N SER A 66 13.06 9.56 -11.05
CA SER A 66 12.23 9.73 -12.24
C SER A 66 11.96 8.41 -13.00
N ASP A 67 12.19 7.25 -12.37
CA ASP A 67 11.77 5.95 -12.87
C ASP A 67 10.32 5.68 -12.42
N TYR A 68 9.39 6.35 -13.10
CA TYR A 68 7.98 6.33 -12.72
C TYR A 68 7.34 4.96 -12.89
N GLN A 69 7.77 4.17 -13.89
CA GLN A 69 7.19 2.85 -14.12
C GLN A 69 7.62 1.87 -13.01
N ALA A 70 8.91 1.83 -12.67
CA ALA A 70 9.37 1.03 -11.54
C ALA A 70 8.71 1.48 -10.23
N GLY A 71 8.54 2.80 -10.04
CA GLY A 71 7.80 3.35 -8.92
C GLY A 71 6.36 2.85 -8.81
N VAL A 72 5.63 2.82 -9.93
CA VAL A 72 4.26 2.26 -10.00
C VAL A 72 4.27 0.77 -9.66
N ASP A 73 5.17 -0.01 -10.25
CA ASP A 73 5.24 -1.46 -10.04
C ASP A 73 5.51 -1.82 -8.55
N PHE A 74 6.35 -1.03 -7.88
CA PHE A 74 6.60 -1.19 -6.45
C PHE A 74 5.43 -0.71 -5.59
N ALA A 75 4.75 0.38 -5.97
CA ALA A 75 3.56 0.84 -5.26
C ALA A 75 2.41 -0.18 -5.34
N GLU A 76 2.21 -0.83 -6.48
CA GLU A 76 1.23 -1.92 -6.64
C GLU A 76 1.58 -3.13 -5.76
N LYS A 77 2.86 -3.49 -5.65
CA LYS A 77 3.31 -4.52 -4.70
C LYS A 77 3.01 -4.12 -3.26
N ALA A 78 3.30 -2.87 -2.88
CA ALA A 78 3.02 -2.35 -1.54
C ALA A 78 1.53 -2.43 -1.21
N SER A 79 0.68 -1.98 -2.14
CA SER A 79 -0.78 -2.04 -2.10
C SER A 79 -1.28 -3.48 -1.88
N ARG A 80 -0.82 -4.43 -2.71
CA ARG A 80 -1.14 -5.86 -2.53
C ARG A 80 -0.77 -6.40 -1.16
N TYR A 81 0.48 -6.22 -0.72
CA TYR A 81 0.92 -6.71 0.59
C TYR A 81 0.18 -6.03 1.74
N ALA A 82 -0.18 -4.75 1.62
CA ALA A 82 -0.97 -4.06 2.63
C ALA A 82 -2.38 -4.66 2.77
N ASN A 83 -3.03 -5.01 1.66
CA ASN A 83 -4.32 -5.71 1.69
C ASN A 83 -4.20 -7.11 2.31
N GLU A 84 -3.20 -7.89 1.90
CA GLU A 84 -2.93 -9.21 2.47
C GLU A 84 -2.67 -9.12 3.99
N ALA A 85 -1.90 -8.10 4.43
CA ALA A 85 -1.62 -7.85 5.84
C ALA A 85 -2.90 -7.51 6.62
N ARG A 86 -3.75 -6.64 6.07
CA ARG A 86 -5.03 -6.26 6.67
C ARG A 86 -5.96 -7.47 6.83
N GLU A 87 -6.10 -8.27 5.79
CA GLU A 87 -6.98 -9.45 5.78
C GLU A 87 -6.50 -10.50 6.78
N LYS A 88 -5.20 -10.79 6.82
CA LYS A 88 -4.60 -11.69 7.80
C LYS A 88 -4.79 -11.19 9.22
N ALA A 89 -4.59 -9.89 9.46
CA ALA A 89 -4.77 -9.31 10.78
C ALA A 89 -6.21 -9.45 11.29
N ILE A 90 -7.20 -9.16 10.43
CA ILE A 90 -8.63 -9.34 10.74
C ILE A 90 -8.94 -10.82 11.02
N ALA A 91 -8.42 -11.74 10.21
CA ALA A 91 -8.64 -13.18 10.39
C ALA A 91 -8.09 -13.68 11.74
N VAL A 92 -6.86 -13.29 12.10
CA VAL A 92 -6.26 -13.66 13.39
C VAL A 92 -7.03 -13.04 14.56
N ALA A 93 -7.44 -11.77 14.44
CA ALA A 93 -8.24 -11.11 15.48
C ALA A 93 -9.56 -11.84 15.74
N ASN A 94 -10.26 -12.25 14.67
CA ASN A 94 -11.51 -13.00 14.78
C ASN A 94 -11.30 -14.40 15.40
N ALA A 95 -10.24 -15.11 15.00
CA ALA A 95 -9.92 -16.43 15.57
C ALA A 95 -9.64 -16.36 17.08
N ASN A 96 -8.96 -15.30 17.52
CA ASN A 96 -8.70 -15.06 18.95
C ASN A 96 -9.98 -14.74 19.73
N ALA A 97 -10.97 -14.09 19.11
CA ALA A 97 -12.25 -13.81 19.74
C ALA A 97 -13.08 -15.09 19.93
N THR A 98 -13.03 -16.03 18.99
CA THR A 98 -13.78 -17.29 19.07
C THR A 98 -13.13 -18.35 19.96
N GLY A 99 -11.80 -18.37 20.08
CA GLY A 99 -11.08 -19.33 20.92
C GLY A 99 -11.07 -19.01 22.43
N GLY A 100 -11.59 -17.84 22.83
CA GLY A 100 -11.68 -17.43 24.23
C GLY A 100 -12.81 -18.09 25.02
N ASP A 101 -13.86 -18.56 24.34
CA ASP A 101 -15.09 -19.04 24.99
C ASP A 101 -15.00 -20.49 25.51
N ASP A 102 -14.06 -21.29 25.01
CA ASP A 102 -13.91 -22.70 25.40
C ASP A 102 -13.25 -22.89 26.79
N SER A 103 -12.57 -21.87 27.31
CA SER A 103 -11.87 -21.91 28.60
C SER A 103 -12.78 -21.81 29.83
N SER A 104 -14.08 -21.55 29.64
CA SER A 104 -15.08 -21.42 30.72
C SER A 104 -15.86 -22.70 31.02
N SER A 105 -15.66 -23.77 30.25
CA SER A 105 -16.44 -25.02 30.33
C SER A 105 -15.73 -26.15 31.07
N SER A 106 -14.86 -25.85 32.04
CA SER A 106 -14.36 -26.87 32.98
C SER A 106 -15.54 -27.41 33.80
N PRO A 107 -15.91 -28.70 33.68
CA PRO A 107 -16.86 -29.30 34.61
C PRO A 107 -16.13 -29.44 35.94
N ASN A 108 -16.58 -28.70 36.96
CA ASN A 108 -16.15 -28.95 38.33
C ASN A 108 -16.48 -30.42 38.69
N PRO A 109 -15.56 -31.18 39.31
CA PRO A 109 -15.85 -32.50 39.84
C PRO A 109 -16.86 -32.47 40.99
#